data_AF-A0A923Q791-F1
#
_entry.id   AF-A0A923Q791-F1
#
_cell.length_a   1.000
_cell.length_b   1.000
_cell.length_c   1.000
_cell.angle_alpha   90.00
_cell.angle_beta   90.00
_cell.angle_gamma   90.00
#
_symmetry.space_group_name_H-M   'P 1'
#
loop_
_entity.id
_entity.type
_entity.pdbx_description
1 polymer ?
#
loop_
_entity_poly.entity_id
_entity_poly.type
_entity_poly.pdbx_seq_one_letter_code
_entity_poly.pdbx_strand_id
1 'polypeptide(L)'
;MNKFFLLLTLSMMVTLTACQQGPQGTSPVGTSVAPKLGGSGGGTPTSPGGGSAPAPGGSSGNGGVDPTGGGNGINGVSLDNYKIKINDLPAFTRIKENVIARLAKRFPKLAGDLMFVAEGKTWYRIKTQLNTLPSAKIGVSFKTEQFALQNVSEIWINDLIYVDMKDRDQDGLILHEMVMGVRLLEFANELDRCLASVEYFKLDPATAESYPEKRRECFKKNKLASDLGQAAMGLGRTIKLEDFDYFSIRTLTAQLMEEVDSINAEELEDWMSIRNFRKY
;
A
#
# COMPACT_ATOMS: atom_id res chain seq x y z
N MET A 1 38.55 9.44 -13.23
CA MET A 1 38.66 9.23 -11.78
C MET A 1 38.66 10.60 -11.10
N ASN A 2 37.47 11.13 -10.76
CA ASN A 2 37.33 12.44 -10.12
C ASN A 2 36.85 12.28 -8.67
N LYS A 3 37.76 12.55 -7.73
CA LYS A 3 37.51 12.59 -6.28
C LYS A 3 37.00 13.98 -5.84
N PHE A 4 35.83 14.41 -6.32
CA PHE A 4 35.34 15.76 -6.01
C PHE A 4 33.84 15.86 -5.67
N PHE A 5 33.22 14.77 -5.21
CA PHE A 5 31.81 14.77 -4.80
C PHE A 5 31.61 14.12 -3.42
N LEU A 6 32.38 14.59 -2.44
CA LEU A 6 32.26 14.13 -1.06
C LEU A 6 32.35 15.30 -0.09
N LEU A 7 31.51 16.33 -0.29
CA LEU A 7 31.39 17.47 0.63
C LEU A 7 30.18 18.36 0.30
N LEU A 8 28.98 17.79 0.17
CA LEU A 8 27.74 18.58 0.23
C LEU A 8 26.51 17.72 0.55
N THR A 9 26.55 17.03 1.70
CA THR A 9 25.36 16.39 2.30
C THR A 9 25.22 16.83 3.76
N LEU A 10 25.13 18.15 3.95
CA LEU A 10 24.76 18.70 5.24
C LEU A 10 23.84 19.90 5.01
N SER A 11 22.64 19.83 5.59
CA SER A 11 21.59 20.86 5.62
C SER A 11 20.49 20.80 4.56
N MET A 12 19.73 19.70 4.54
CA MET A 12 18.28 19.76 4.32
C MET A 12 17.59 18.65 5.16
N MET A 13 17.56 18.86 6.48
CA MET A 13 16.52 18.26 7.32
C MET A 13 15.27 19.12 7.19
N VAL A 14 14.48 18.88 6.13
CA VAL A 14 13.06 19.21 6.19
C VAL A 14 12.41 18.08 6.97
N THR A 15 11.98 18.39 8.18
CA THR A 15 11.23 17.50 9.07
C THR A 15 9.89 17.11 8.44
N LEU A 16 9.89 16.00 7.69
CA LEU A 16 8.73 15.11 7.58
C LEU A 16 8.59 14.37 8.91
N THR A 17 8.08 15.06 9.93
CA THR A 17 7.70 14.43 11.20
C THR A 17 6.32 13.79 11.02
N ALA A 18 6.27 12.65 10.36
CA ALA A 18 5.16 11.70 10.47
C ALA A 18 5.72 10.30 10.33
N CYS A 19 5.31 9.38 11.21
CA CYS A 19 5.89 8.06 11.47
C CYS A 19 7.16 8.05 12.34
N GLN A 20 7.07 8.65 13.54
CA GLN A 20 8.00 8.32 14.62
C GLN A 20 7.58 6.96 15.19
N GLN A 21 8.39 5.92 14.95
CA GLN A 21 8.22 4.62 15.61
C GLN A 21 8.41 4.84 17.12
N GLY A 22 7.36 4.64 17.91
CA GLY A 22 7.44 4.70 19.37
C GLY A 22 8.34 3.59 19.94
N PRO A 23 8.98 3.81 21.10
CA PRO A 23 9.88 2.83 21.70
C PRO A 23 9.11 1.58 22.16
N GLN A 24 9.64 0.40 21.85
CA GLN A 24 9.14 -0.88 22.32
C GLN A 24 9.29 -0.97 23.84
N GLY A 25 8.17 -0.86 24.56
CA GLY A 25 8.11 -1.17 25.98
C GLY A 25 8.28 -2.66 26.22
N THR A 26 9.30 -3.01 27.00
CA THR A 26 9.51 -4.35 27.55
C THR A 26 8.51 -4.60 28.68
N SER A 27 7.62 -5.59 28.51
CA SER A 27 6.79 -6.07 29.62
C SER A 27 7.54 -7.15 30.43
N PRO A 28 7.45 -7.12 31.77
CA PRO A 28 8.07 -8.11 32.64
C PRO A 28 7.26 -9.42 32.68
N VAL A 29 8.00 -10.51 32.80
CA VAL A 29 7.54 -11.89 32.96
C VAL A 29 6.76 -12.05 34.27
N GLY A 30 5.46 -12.33 34.16
CA GLY A 30 4.60 -12.73 35.26
C GLY A 30 4.67 -14.24 35.51
N THR A 31 4.87 -14.61 36.76
CA THR A 31 4.99 -15.96 37.31
C THR A 31 3.71 -16.80 37.12
N SER A 32 3.83 -17.99 36.55
CA SER A 32 2.74 -18.97 36.45
C SER A 32 2.59 -19.76 37.76
N VAL A 33 1.41 -19.70 38.38
CA VAL A 33 1.00 -20.61 39.47
C VAL A 33 0.16 -21.74 38.88
N ALA A 34 0.50 -22.99 39.25
CA ALA A 34 -0.16 -24.21 38.81
C ALA A 34 -1.59 -24.38 39.36
N PRO A 35 -2.48 -25.13 38.67
CA PRO A 35 -3.81 -25.45 39.19
C PRO A 35 -3.80 -26.71 40.07
N LYS A 36 -4.52 -26.63 41.19
CA LYS A 36 -4.76 -27.75 42.12
C LYS A 36 -6.16 -28.32 41.86
N LEU A 37 -6.21 -29.60 41.47
CA LEU A 37 -7.41 -30.43 41.39
C LEU A 37 -7.91 -30.82 42.79
N GLY A 38 -9.23 -30.85 42.97
CA GLY A 38 -9.89 -31.46 44.12
C GLY A 38 -11.38 -31.11 44.18
N GLY A 39 -12.24 -32.07 43.82
CA GLY A 39 -13.70 -31.95 43.89
C GLY A 39 -14.30 -32.48 45.20
N SER A 40 -15.62 -32.30 45.37
CA SER A 40 -16.60 -33.27 45.92
C SER A 40 -17.93 -32.59 46.32
N GLY A 41 -19.05 -33.29 46.01
CA GLY A 41 -20.40 -33.14 46.60
C GLY A 41 -21.31 -32.09 45.93
N GLY A 42 -22.54 -32.34 45.48
CA GLY A 42 -23.52 -33.40 45.76
C GLY A 42 -24.86 -32.74 46.16
N GLY A 43 -25.94 -32.91 45.36
CA GLY A 43 -27.31 -32.55 45.77
C GLY A 43 -28.21 -31.92 44.68
N THR A 44 -29.19 -32.71 44.20
CA THR A 44 -30.40 -32.34 43.42
C THR A 44 -31.62 -32.09 44.36
N PRO A 45 -32.86 -31.78 43.89
CA PRO A 45 -33.34 -30.88 42.82
C PRO A 45 -34.56 -30.02 43.24
N THR A 46 -34.86 -28.90 42.54
CA THR A 46 -36.25 -28.35 42.44
C THR A 46 -36.41 -27.38 41.25
N SER A 47 -37.57 -27.45 40.61
CA SER A 47 -38.07 -26.70 39.43
C SER A 47 -39.07 -25.60 39.88
N PRO A 48 -39.80 -24.88 39.00
CA PRO A 48 -39.44 -23.90 37.97
C PRO A 48 -39.94 -22.48 38.31
N GLY A 49 -39.34 -21.42 37.75
CA GLY A 49 -39.86 -20.05 37.93
C GLY A 49 -39.32 -19.08 36.87
N GLY A 50 -40.23 -18.52 36.07
CA GLY A 50 -39.90 -17.56 35.03
C GLY A 50 -39.36 -16.25 35.57
N GLY A 51 -38.46 -15.64 34.80
CA GLY A 51 -37.91 -14.32 35.05
C GLY A 51 -37.13 -13.86 33.83
N SER A 52 -37.71 -12.93 33.08
CA SER A 52 -37.04 -12.20 32.01
C SER A 52 -35.78 -11.53 32.54
N ALA A 53 -34.64 -11.77 31.89
CA ALA A 53 -33.42 -10.99 32.07
C ALA A 53 -32.86 -10.60 30.69
N PRO A 54 -32.46 -9.33 30.47
CA PRO A 54 -31.87 -8.90 29.23
C PRO A 54 -30.45 -9.48 29.10
N ALA A 55 -30.14 -10.09 27.96
CA ALA A 55 -28.81 -10.58 27.69
C ALA A 55 -27.82 -9.38 27.58
N PRO A 56 -26.68 -9.42 28.30
CA PRO A 56 -25.66 -8.37 28.24
C PRO A 56 -24.74 -8.57 27.03
N GLY A 57 -24.48 -7.44 26.36
CA GLY A 57 -23.21 -7.01 25.76
C GLY A 57 -22.26 -8.02 25.12
N GLY A 58 -21.82 -7.66 23.90
CA GLY A 58 -20.43 -7.87 23.51
C GLY A 58 -20.18 -8.86 22.38
N SER A 59 -20.65 -8.50 21.19
CA SER A 59 -19.99 -8.93 19.94
C SER A 59 -20.22 -7.85 18.90
N SER A 60 -19.45 -6.75 19.00
CA SER A 60 -19.22 -5.86 17.87
C SER A 60 -18.35 -6.59 16.85
N GLY A 61 -18.93 -7.60 16.21
CA GLY A 61 -18.41 -8.14 14.97
C GLY A 61 -18.61 -7.07 13.91
N ASN A 62 -17.58 -6.28 13.60
CA ASN A 62 -17.56 -5.39 12.46
C ASN A 62 -17.45 -6.20 11.15
N GLY A 63 -18.44 -7.06 10.91
CA GLY A 63 -18.59 -7.88 9.73
C GLY A 63 -20.06 -8.27 9.57
N GLY A 64 -20.74 -7.58 8.66
CA GLY A 64 -22.08 -7.95 8.23
C GLY A 64 -22.52 -7.04 7.10
N VAL A 65 -22.46 -7.53 5.87
CA VAL A 65 -23.52 -7.23 4.91
C VAL A 65 -24.61 -8.27 5.24
N ASP A 66 -25.81 -7.82 5.59
CA ASP A 66 -26.90 -8.61 6.19
C ASP A 66 -27.34 -9.83 5.33
N PRO A 67 -28.14 -10.78 5.87
CA PRO A 67 -27.94 -12.23 5.90
C PRO A 67 -28.27 -12.95 4.58
N THR A 68 -28.42 -12.21 3.48
CA THR A 68 -28.76 -12.74 2.16
C THR A 68 -27.70 -12.45 1.10
N GLY A 69 -26.67 -11.65 1.42
CA GLY A 69 -25.58 -11.35 0.49
C GLY A 69 -24.24 -11.28 1.20
N GLY A 70 -23.37 -12.28 0.97
CA GLY A 70 -22.00 -12.36 1.49
C GLY A 70 -21.05 -11.32 0.89
N GLY A 71 -21.38 -10.04 1.03
CA GLY A 71 -20.54 -8.93 0.60
C GLY A 71 -19.46 -8.58 1.61
N ASN A 72 -18.30 -8.14 1.13
CA ASN A 72 -17.25 -7.58 1.97
C ASN A 72 -17.61 -6.14 2.37
N GLY A 73 -17.70 -5.86 3.68
CA GLY A 73 -18.00 -4.53 4.19
C GLY A 73 -17.12 -4.10 5.36
N ILE A 74 -17.12 -2.77 5.59
CA ILE A 74 -16.52 -2.06 6.73
C ILE A 74 -17.65 -1.28 7.40
N ASN A 75 -17.90 -1.52 8.69
CA ASN A 75 -18.96 -0.85 9.47
C ASN A 75 -20.36 -0.91 8.82
N GLY A 76 -20.73 -2.08 8.25
CA GLY A 76 -22.03 -2.28 7.60
C GLY A 76 -22.16 -1.64 6.21
N VAL A 77 -21.09 -1.03 5.68
CA VAL A 77 -21.05 -0.43 4.33
C VAL A 77 -20.18 -1.30 3.42
N SER A 78 -20.65 -1.56 2.20
CA SER A 78 -19.88 -2.29 1.18
C SER A 78 -18.53 -1.62 0.91
N LEU A 79 -17.46 -2.42 0.77
CA LEU A 79 -16.12 -1.92 0.47
C LEU A 79 -16.09 -1.10 -0.83
N ASP A 80 -16.90 -1.48 -1.83
CA ASP A 80 -16.99 -0.80 -3.12
C ASP A 80 -17.47 0.65 -3.00
N ASN A 81 -18.23 0.98 -1.95
CA ASN A 81 -18.68 2.35 -1.70
C ASN A 81 -17.54 3.29 -1.28
N TYR A 82 -16.39 2.74 -0.88
CA TYR A 82 -15.19 3.51 -0.55
C TYR A 82 -14.21 3.60 -1.72
N LYS A 83 -14.48 2.91 -2.84
CA LYS A 83 -13.64 2.92 -4.03
C LYS A 83 -13.69 4.31 -4.66
N ILE A 84 -12.51 4.81 -5.01
CA ILE A 84 -12.35 6.08 -5.71
C ILE A 84 -11.65 5.85 -7.04
N LYS A 85 -11.88 6.76 -7.99
CA LYS A 85 -11.05 6.84 -9.18
C LYS A 85 -9.88 7.77 -8.85
N ILE A 86 -8.66 7.28 -9.02
CA ILE A 86 -7.44 8.06 -8.73
C ILE A 86 -7.41 9.37 -9.52
N ASN A 87 -7.94 9.36 -10.75
CA ASN A 87 -8.06 10.54 -11.61
C ASN A 87 -8.98 11.64 -11.06
N ASP A 88 -9.85 11.33 -10.10
CA ASP A 88 -10.75 12.29 -9.47
C ASP A 88 -10.11 12.93 -8.22
N LEU A 89 -8.93 12.47 -7.78
CA LEU A 89 -8.21 13.08 -6.66
C LEU A 89 -7.40 14.31 -7.11
N PRO A 90 -7.62 15.50 -6.50
CA PRO A 90 -6.85 16.70 -6.82
C PRO A 90 -5.33 16.50 -6.66
N ALA A 91 -4.91 15.78 -5.62
CA ALA A 91 -3.50 15.48 -5.39
C ALA A 91 -2.85 14.70 -6.54
N PHE A 92 -3.57 13.71 -7.09
CA PHE A 92 -3.07 12.96 -8.24
C PHE A 92 -2.98 13.84 -9.50
N THR A 93 -3.92 14.75 -9.71
CA THR A 93 -3.84 15.72 -10.82
C THR A 93 -2.59 16.60 -10.69
N ARG A 94 -2.31 17.13 -9.50
CA ARG A 94 -1.08 17.91 -9.26
C ARG A 94 0.19 17.08 -9.46
N ILE A 95 0.20 15.81 -9.05
CA ILE A 95 1.34 14.90 -9.27
C ILE A 95 1.53 14.63 -10.77
N LYS A 96 0.45 14.41 -11.54
CA LYS A 96 0.54 14.23 -12.99
C LYS A 96 1.20 15.43 -13.67
N GLU A 97 0.79 16.63 -13.30
CA GLU A 97 1.27 17.88 -13.90
C GLU A 97 2.70 18.25 -13.45
N ASN A 98 3.01 18.09 -12.17
CA ASN A 98 4.26 18.59 -11.59
C ASN A 98 5.38 17.55 -11.56
N VAL A 99 5.07 16.26 -11.44
CA VAL A 99 6.06 15.19 -11.31
C VAL A 99 6.06 14.30 -12.55
N ILE A 100 4.93 13.68 -12.90
CA ILE A 100 4.88 12.69 -13.99
C ILE A 100 5.20 13.34 -15.34
N ALA A 101 4.65 14.50 -15.65
CA ALA A 101 4.92 15.19 -16.92
C ALA A 101 6.41 15.56 -17.10
N ARG A 102 7.13 15.82 -16.00
CA ARG A 102 8.57 16.10 -16.02
C ARG A 102 9.39 14.81 -16.11
N LEU A 103 9.03 13.80 -15.33
CA LEU A 103 9.62 12.47 -15.40
C LEU A 103 9.44 11.84 -16.79
N ALA A 104 8.29 12.00 -17.45
CA ALA A 104 8.05 11.42 -18.76
C ALA A 104 9.08 11.85 -19.81
N LYS A 105 9.65 13.05 -19.67
CA LYS A 105 10.69 13.58 -20.58
C LYS A 105 12.09 13.06 -20.28
N ARG A 106 12.40 12.80 -19.02
CA ARG A 106 13.77 12.49 -18.55
C ARG A 106 13.96 11.01 -18.19
N PHE A 107 12.89 10.41 -17.67
CA PHE A 107 12.78 9.08 -17.08
C PHE A 107 11.47 8.40 -17.53
N PRO A 108 11.23 8.23 -18.84
CA PRO A 108 9.95 7.77 -19.36
C PRO A 108 9.50 6.44 -18.75
N LYS A 109 10.42 5.50 -18.52
CA LYS A 109 10.09 4.21 -17.91
C LYS A 109 9.63 4.32 -16.47
N LEU A 110 10.29 5.15 -15.64
CA LEU A 110 9.84 5.40 -14.26
C LEU A 110 8.49 6.11 -14.23
N ALA A 111 8.28 7.10 -15.10
CA ALA A 111 6.98 7.76 -15.25
C ALA A 111 5.88 6.77 -15.64
N GLY A 112 6.18 5.86 -16.58
CA GLY A 112 5.30 4.78 -16.99
C GLY A 112 4.95 3.86 -15.82
N ASP A 113 5.94 3.44 -15.03
CA ASP A 113 5.71 2.56 -13.88
C ASP A 113 4.86 3.23 -12.79
N LEU A 114 5.11 4.50 -12.49
CA LEU A 114 4.30 5.28 -11.56
C LEU A 114 2.84 5.38 -12.05
N MET A 115 2.64 5.64 -13.34
CA MET A 115 1.30 5.69 -13.95
C MET A 115 0.62 4.33 -13.97
N PHE A 116 1.35 3.25 -14.27
CA PHE A 116 0.85 1.88 -14.21
C PHE A 116 0.36 1.54 -12.80
N VAL A 117 1.12 1.90 -11.77
CA VAL A 117 0.73 1.71 -10.37
C VAL A 117 -0.52 2.50 -10.04
N ALA A 118 -0.57 3.79 -10.41
CA ALA A 118 -1.70 4.65 -10.11
C ALA A 118 -3.00 4.15 -10.76
N GLU A 119 -2.96 3.82 -12.05
CA GLU A 119 -4.13 3.43 -12.83
C GLU A 119 -4.50 1.94 -12.67
N GLY A 120 -3.52 1.08 -12.39
CA GLY A 120 -3.70 -0.37 -12.28
C GLY A 120 -4.22 -0.84 -10.92
N LYS A 121 -4.02 -0.06 -9.86
CA LYS A 121 -4.48 -0.42 -8.51
C LYS A 121 -5.89 0.11 -8.23
N THR A 122 -6.61 -0.59 -7.35
CA THR A 122 -7.85 -0.07 -6.78
C THR A 122 -7.55 0.79 -5.57
N TRP A 123 -8.04 2.04 -5.60
CA TRP A 123 -7.85 3.00 -4.51
C TRP A 123 -9.12 3.09 -3.66
N TYR A 124 -8.96 3.08 -2.35
CA TYR A 124 -10.02 3.23 -1.37
C TYR A 124 -9.74 4.39 -0.42
N ARG A 125 -10.77 5.17 -0.08
CA ARG A 125 -10.71 6.14 1.03
C ARG A 125 -11.60 5.66 2.16
N ILE A 126 -10.97 5.13 3.21
CA ILE A 126 -11.66 4.45 4.31
C ILE A 126 -11.93 5.44 5.44
N LYS A 127 -13.22 5.59 5.81
CA LYS A 127 -13.68 6.49 6.89
C LYS A 127 -13.52 5.89 8.29
N THR A 128 -12.51 5.08 8.51
CA THR A 128 -12.18 4.48 9.80
C THR A 128 -10.68 4.26 9.92
N GLN A 129 -10.20 4.03 11.14
CA GLN A 129 -8.79 3.78 11.37
C GLN A 129 -8.35 2.48 10.70
N LEU A 130 -7.27 2.53 9.93
CA LEU A 130 -6.84 1.40 9.11
C LEU A 130 -6.40 0.19 9.94
N ASN A 131 -5.94 0.39 11.18
CA ASN A 131 -5.59 -0.69 12.11
C ASN A 131 -6.81 -1.50 12.61
N THR A 132 -8.04 -1.00 12.42
CA THR A 132 -9.27 -1.71 12.76
C THR A 132 -9.75 -2.64 11.65
N LEU A 133 -9.15 -2.53 10.46
CA LEU A 133 -9.47 -3.40 9.35
C LEU A 133 -8.91 -4.81 9.62
N PRO A 134 -9.73 -5.88 9.47
CA PRO A 134 -9.25 -7.23 9.72
C PRO A 134 -8.07 -7.60 8.83
N SER A 135 -6.95 -8.05 9.40
CA SER A 135 -5.75 -8.40 8.62
C SER A 135 -6.02 -9.48 7.56
N ALA A 136 -6.97 -10.38 7.82
CA ALA A 136 -7.43 -11.38 6.86
C ALA A 136 -8.11 -10.76 5.61
N LYS A 137 -8.64 -9.54 5.71
CA LYS A 137 -9.28 -8.82 4.60
C LYS A 137 -8.30 -7.96 3.79
N ILE A 138 -7.27 -7.40 4.43
CA ILE A 138 -6.28 -6.55 3.75
C ILE A 138 -5.11 -7.39 3.21
N GLY A 139 -4.89 -8.58 3.77
CA GLY A 139 -3.79 -9.48 3.41
C GLY A 139 -2.46 -9.12 4.08
N VAL A 140 -2.49 -8.26 5.10
CA VAL A 140 -1.30 -7.67 5.74
C VAL A 140 -1.60 -7.32 7.20
N SER A 141 -0.65 -7.62 8.10
CA SER A 141 -0.74 -7.33 9.54
C SER A 141 0.15 -6.14 9.87
N PHE A 142 -0.43 -5.07 10.42
CA PHE A 142 0.32 -3.87 10.82
C PHE A 142 0.01 -3.53 12.27
N LYS A 143 1.04 -3.06 12.99
CA LYS A 143 0.95 -2.60 14.38
C LYS A 143 1.19 -1.08 14.54
N THR A 144 1.33 -0.35 13.42
CA THR A 144 1.70 1.07 13.41
C THR A 144 0.59 1.95 12.85
N GLU A 145 0.57 3.22 13.26
CA GLU A 145 -0.30 4.25 12.70
C GLU A 145 0.20 4.62 11.30
N GLN A 146 -0.38 4.01 10.26
CA GLN A 146 -0.10 4.35 8.88
C GLN A 146 -1.26 5.18 8.29
N PHE A 147 -0.93 6.18 7.47
CA PHE A 147 -1.93 7.00 6.78
C PHE A 147 -2.51 6.33 5.54
N ALA A 148 -1.79 5.36 4.99
CA ALA A 148 -2.26 4.47 3.95
C ALA A 148 -1.70 3.06 4.17
N LEU A 149 -2.40 2.07 3.63
CA LEU A 149 -1.97 0.69 3.52
C LEU A 149 -1.99 0.30 2.05
N GLN A 150 -1.11 -0.61 1.66
CA GLN A 150 -1.03 -1.05 0.27
C GLN A 150 -0.64 -2.52 0.18
N ASN A 151 -1.23 -3.21 -0.81
CA ASN A 151 -0.78 -4.51 -1.28
C ASN A 151 -0.48 -4.46 -2.80
N VAL A 152 -0.37 -5.61 -3.46
CA VAL A 152 -0.08 -5.69 -4.90
C VAL A 152 -1.20 -5.16 -5.79
N SER A 153 -2.45 -5.14 -5.34
CA SER A 153 -3.62 -4.76 -6.15
C SER A 153 -4.38 -3.53 -5.64
N GLU A 154 -4.20 -3.16 -4.38
CA GLU A 154 -5.08 -2.22 -3.66
C GLU A 154 -4.27 -1.26 -2.80
N ILE A 155 -4.80 -0.04 -2.68
CA ILE A 155 -4.30 1.03 -1.79
C ILE A 155 -5.48 1.56 -0.98
N TRP A 156 -5.33 1.61 0.33
CA TRP A 156 -6.33 2.13 1.27
C TRP A 156 -5.78 3.34 2.00
N ILE A 157 -6.41 4.49 1.82
CA ILE A 157 -6.06 5.74 2.48
C ILE A 157 -7.00 5.96 3.67
N ASN A 158 -6.44 6.38 4.80
CA ASN A 158 -7.22 6.79 5.97
C ASN A 158 -7.89 8.14 5.70
N ASP A 159 -9.19 8.10 5.42
CA ASP A 159 -9.95 9.28 5.05
C ASP A 159 -10.10 10.27 6.20
N LEU A 160 -10.05 9.79 7.45
CA LEU A 160 -10.16 10.63 8.65
C LEU A 160 -8.98 11.59 8.81
N ILE A 161 -7.83 11.27 8.19
CA ILE A 161 -6.61 12.07 8.26
C ILE A 161 -6.42 12.81 6.94
N TYR A 162 -6.63 12.12 5.81
CA TYR A 162 -6.36 12.66 4.48
C TYR A 162 -7.12 13.97 4.19
N VAL A 163 -8.38 14.08 4.59
CA VAL A 163 -9.20 15.28 4.34
C VAL A 163 -8.65 16.55 4.99
N ASP A 164 -7.94 16.40 6.10
CA ASP A 164 -7.39 17.51 6.90
C ASP A 164 -5.92 17.79 6.58
N MET A 165 -5.29 16.96 5.74
CA MET A 165 -3.93 17.19 5.26
C MET A 165 -3.86 18.42 4.35
N LYS A 166 -2.75 19.15 4.40
CA LYS A 166 -2.46 20.20 3.43
C LYS A 166 -2.26 19.57 2.05
N ASP A 167 -2.52 20.35 1.00
CA ASP A 167 -2.36 19.90 -0.39
C ASP A 167 -1.00 19.23 -0.67
N ARG A 168 0.10 19.83 -0.20
CA ARG A 168 1.45 19.27 -0.37
C ARG A 168 1.63 17.93 0.33
N ASP A 169 1.01 17.74 1.50
CA ASP A 169 1.11 16.50 2.26
C ASP A 169 0.25 15.40 1.61
N GLN A 170 -0.91 15.75 1.04
CA GLN A 170 -1.69 14.84 0.21
C GLN A 170 -0.91 14.40 -1.04
N ASP A 171 -0.24 15.34 -1.72
CA ASP A 171 0.60 15.04 -2.89
C ASP A 171 1.74 14.08 -2.50
N GLY A 172 2.41 14.37 -1.38
CA GLY A 172 3.46 13.51 -0.83
C GLY A 172 2.97 12.10 -0.52
N LEU A 173 1.78 11.96 0.08
CA LEU A 173 1.19 10.66 0.37
C LEU A 173 0.86 9.88 -0.92
N ILE A 174 0.15 10.49 -1.88
CA ILE A 174 -0.21 9.80 -3.11
C ILE A 174 1.04 9.38 -3.89
N LEU A 175 2.06 10.23 -3.97
CA LEU A 175 3.31 9.88 -4.62
C LEU A 175 4.06 8.78 -3.85
N HIS A 176 4.03 8.80 -2.51
CA HIS A 176 4.62 7.75 -1.68
C HIS A 176 4.03 6.37 -2.01
N GLU A 177 2.71 6.26 -2.06
CA GLU A 177 2.03 5.00 -2.41
C GLU A 177 2.36 4.58 -3.85
N MET A 178 2.48 5.52 -4.79
CA MET A 178 2.91 5.22 -6.16
C MET A 178 4.34 4.65 -6.19
N VAL A 179 5.29 5.27 -5.48
CA VAL A 179 6.68 4.80 -5.39
C VAL A 179 6.76 3.44 -4.68
N MET A 180 5.98 3.24 -3.61
CA MET A 180 5.86 1.93 -2.97
C MET A 180 5.32 0.88 -3.95
N GLY A 181 4.33 1.23 -4.78
CA GLY A 181 3.83 0.33 -5.82
C GLY A 181 4.88 -0.04 -6.84
N VAL A 182 5.76 0.90 -7.24
CA VAL A 182 6.88 0.60 -8.15
C VAL A 182 7.85 -0.39 -7.50
N ARG A 183 8.15 -0.23 -6.20
CA ARG A 183 8.94 -1.20 -5.44
C ARG A 183 8.30 -2.58 -5.46
N LEU A 184 6.98 -2.64 -5.25
CA LEU A 184 6.22 -3.89 -5.22
C LEU A 184 6.11 -4.61 -6.59
N LEU A 185 6.46 -3.96 -7.70
CA LEU A 185 6.49 -4.61 -9.03
C LEU A 185 7.51 -5.76 -9.10
N GLU A 186 8.51 -5.81 -8.21
CA GLU A 186 9.42 -6.96 -8.16
C GLU A 186 8.70 -8.26 -7.79
N PHE A 187 7.63 -8.14 -6.98
CA PHE A 187 6.81 -9.26 -6.52
C PHE A 187 5.62 -9.52 -7.44
N ALA A 188 5.37 -8.65 -8.42
CA ALA A 188 4.31 -8.83 -9.40
C ALA A 188 4.62 -10.00 -10.34
N ASN A 189 3.61 -10.50 -11.03
CA ASN A 189 3.80 -11.53 -12.05
C ASN A 189 4.48 -10.95 -13.31
N GLU A 190 4.93 -11.81 -14.21
CA GLU A 190 5.61 -11.38 -15.45
C GLU A 190 4.72 -10.54 -16.37
N LEU A 191 3.40 -10.78 -16.38
CA LEU A 191 2.47 -10.00 -17.17
C LEU A 191 2.42 -8.56 -16.66
N ASP A 192 2.23 -8.35 -15.36
CA ASP A 192 2.16 -7.01 -14.75
C ASP A 192 3.49 -6.26 -14.91
N ARG A 193 4.63 -6.93 -14.73
CA ARG A 193 5.94 -6.34 -15.03
C ARG A 193 6.06 -5.90 -16.50
N CYS A 194 5.58 -6.72 -17.42
CA CYS A 194 5.57 -6.39 -18.85
C CYS A 194 4.63 -5.21 -19.13
N LEU A 195 3.43 -5.19 -18.55
CA LEU A 195 2.46 -4.11 -18.74
C LEU A 195 3.02 -2.78 -18.21
N ALA A 196 3.63 -2.77 -17.02
CA ALA A 196 4.33 -1.61 -16.50
C ALA A 196 5.42 -1.13 -17.48
N SER A 197 6.21 -2.07 -18.03
CA SER A 197 7.29 -1.77 -18.99
C SER A 197 6.87 -1.02 -20.25
N VAL A 198 5.61 -1.14 -20.65
CA VAL A 198 5.09 -0.53 -21.88
C VAL A 198 4.19 0.67 -21.59
N GLU A 199 3.92 0.99 -20.33
CA GLU A 199 2.99 2.06 -19.96
C GLU A 199 3.51 3.44 -20.37
N TYR A 200 4.83 3.62 -20.42
CA TYR A 200 5.44 4.88 -20.86
C TYR A 200 5.07 5.27 -22.30
N PHE A 201 4.70 4.30 -23.16
CA PHE A 201 4.25 4.60 -24.52
C PHE A 201 3.01 5.50 -24.51
N LYS A 202 2.13 5.41 -23.49
CA LYS A 202 0.95 6.29 -23.37
C LYS A 202 1.31 7.74 -23.06
N LEU A 203 2.48 7.97 -22.46
CA LEU A 203 2.88 9.27 -21.94
C LEU A 203 3.55 10.15 -22.99
N ASP A 204 4.10 9.55 -24.05
CA ASP A 204 4.72 10.25 -25.16
C ASP A 204 3.81 10.20 -26.40
N PRO A 205 3.27 11.34 -26.86
CA PRO A 205 2.46 11.41 -28.08
C PRO A 205 3.11 10.77 -29.31
N ALA A 206 4.45 10.80 -29.42
CA ALA A 206 5.16 10.20 -30.54
C ALA A 206 5.10 8.66 -30.56
N THR A 207 4.82 8.03 -29.42
CA THR A 207 4.81 6.57 -29.28
C THR A 207 3.46 6.01 -28.82
N ALA A 208 2.49 6.87 -28.49
CA ALA A 208 1.16 6.50 -27.99
C ALA A 208 0.40 5.54 -28.90
N GLU A 209 0.51 5.68 -30.22
CA GLU A 209 -0.14 4.78 -31.19
C GLU A 209 0.39 3.34 -31.11
N SER A 210 1.62 3.14 -30.65
CA SER A 210 2.23 1.82 -30.48
C SER A 210 1.79 1.09 -29.20
N TYR A 211 1.22 1.81 -28.22
CA TYR A 211 0.84 1.23 -26.93
C TYR A 211 -0.11 0.02 -27.05
N PRO A 212 -1.20 0.05 -27.83
CA PRO A 212 -2.11 -1.10 -27.95
C PRO A 212 -1.43 -2.35 -28.51
N GLU A 213 -0.45 -2.20 -29.40
CA GLU A 213 0.35 -3.31 -29.92
C GLU A 213 1.28 -3.86 -28.86
N LYS A 214 2.07 -3.00 -28.20
CA LYS A 214 3.00 -3.40 -27.11
C LYS A 214 2.30 -4.07 -25.94
N ARG A 215 1.13 -3.55 -25.56
CA ARG A 215 0.27 -4.18 -24.56
C ARG A 215 -0.15 -5.59 -25.00
N ARG A 216 -0.54 -5.77 -26.26
CA ARG A 216 -0.94 -7.08 -26.81
C ARG A 216 0.23 -8.06 -26.88
N GLU A 217 1.44 -7.59 -27.19
CA GLU A 217 2.67 -8.38 -27.12
C GLU A 217 2.89 -8.94 -25.71
N CYS A 218 2.68 -8.12 -24.66
CA CYS A 218 2.76 -8.59 -23.27
C CYS A 218 1.78 -9.73 -22.98
N PHE A 219 0.51 -9.62 -23.40
CA PHE A 219 -0.46 -10.71 -23.22
C PHE A 219 -0.10 -11.95 -24.03
N LYS A 220 0.38 -11.81 -25.27
CA LYS A 220 0.81 -12.94 -26.10
C LYS A 220 1.98 -13.69 -25.47
N LYS A 221 3.00 -12.96 -25.00
CA LYS A 221 4.21 -13.53 -24.38
C LYS A 221 3.89 -14.24 -23.06
N ASN A 222 2.93 -13.71 -22.30
CA ASN A 222 2.59 -14.21 -20.97
C ASN A 222 1.29 -15.03 -20.93
N LYS A 223 0.79 -15.50 -22.08
CA LYS A 223 -0.49 -16.23 -22.20
C LYS A 223 -0.56 -17.46 -21.26
N LEU A 224 0.55 -18.15 -21.08
CA LEU A 224 0.65 -19.29 -20.15
C LEU A 224 0.72 -18.88 -18.67
N ALA A 225 1.23 -17.67 -18.37
CA ALA A 225 1.33 -17.14 -17.02
C ALA A 225 0.02 -16.48 -16.55
N SER A 226 -0.77 -15.91 -17.48
CA SER A 226 -2.10 -15.35 -17.18
C SER A 226 -3.15 -16.44 -16.89
N ASP A 227 -3.03 -17.60 -17.54
CA ASP A 227 -3.99 -18.71 -17.41
C ASP A 227 -3.86 -19.49 -16.08
N LEU A 228 -2.75 -19.30 -15.35
CA LEU A 228 -2.59 -19.81 -13.97
C LEU A 228 -3.27 -18.92 -12.91
N GLY A 229 -3.92 -17.84 -13.34
CA GLY A 229 -4.76 -16.97 -12.52
C GLY A 229 -4.02 -16.21 -11.43
N GLN A 230 -4.75 -15.32 -10.75
CA GLN A 230 -4.33 -14.68 -9.50
C GLN A 230 -3.93 -15.72 -8.42
N ALA A 231 -4.28 -17.00 -8.59
CA ALA A 231 -3.83 -18.12 -7.75
C ALA A 231 -2.31 -18.39 -7.84
N ALA A 232 -1.62 -17.89 -8.87
CA ALA A 232 -0.16 -17.93 -8.97
C ALA A 232 0.52 -16.64 -8.48
N MET A 233 -0.24 -15.60 -8.08
CA MET A 233 0.33 -14.47 -7.34
C MET A 233 0.60 -14.92 -5.89
N GLY A 234 1.80 -15.43 -5.66
CA GLY A 234 2.23 -15.88 -4.35
C GLY A 234 1.88 -17.35 -4.07
N LEU A 235 2.59 -18.26 -4.74
CA LEU A 235 2.98 -19.52 -4.09
C LEU A 235 3.81 -19.17 -2.83
N GLY A 236 3.13 -18.76 -1.74
CA GLY A 236 3.68 -18.61 -0.40
C GLY A 236 4.75 -17.54 -0.17
N ARG A 237 5.08 -16.67 -1.14
CA ARG A 237 6.03 -15.57 -0.88
C ARG A 237 5.34 -14.46 -0.10
N THR A 238 5.54 -14.46 1.21
CA THR A 238 5.21 -13.33 2.07
C THR A 238 5.96 -12.10 1.57
N ILE A 239 5.24 -11.11 1.04
CA ILE A 239 5.83 -9.82 0.67
C ILE A 239 6.18 -9.14 1.99
N LYS A 240 7.48 -8.93 2.22
CA LYS A 240 7.99 -8.20 3.38
C LYS A 240 8.97 -7.16 2.87
N LEU A 241 8.59 -5.89 3.05
CA LEU A 241 9.51 -4.77 2.89
C LEU A 241 10.33 -4.64 4.17
N GLU A 242 11.62 -4.44 4.03
CA GLU A 242 12.53 -4.19 5.14
C GLU A 242 12.65 -2.68 5.40
N ASP A 243 13.20 -2.28 6.54
CA ASP A 243 13.34 -0.85 6.92
C ASP A 243 14.07 -0.02 5.85
N PHE A 244 15.03 -0.66 5.17
CA PHE A 244 15.78 -0.04 4.07
C PHE A 244 14.90 0.26 2.85
N ASP A 245 13.90 -0.58 2.55
CA ASP A 245 12.94 -0.31 1.47
C ASP A 245 12.11 0.93 1.81
N TYR A 246 11.59 1.01 3.04
CA TYR A 246 10.81 2.16 3.50
C TYR A 246 11.62 3.46 3.55
N PHE A 247 12.90 3.39 3.93
CA PHE A 247 13.81 4.53 3.82
C PHE A 247 13.94 4.98 2.36
N SER A 248 14.21 4.03 1.46
CA SER A 248 14.39 4.30 0.04
C SER A 248 13.14 4.90 -0.60
N ILE A 249 11.96 4.34 -0.34
CA ILE A 249 10.67 4.87 -0.83
C ILE A 249 10.48 6.33 -0.38
N ARG A 250 10.75 6.64 0.90
CA ARG A 250 10.64 8.01 1.42
C ARG A 250 11.64 8.96 0.77
N THR A 251 12.90 8.55 0.63
CA THR A 251 13.93 9.36 -0.02
C THR A 251 13.57 9.67 -1.47
N LEU A 252 13.17 8.65 -2.24
CA LEU A 252 12.79 8.84 -3.64
C LEU A 252 11.55 9.72 -3.75
N THR A 253 10.54 9.52 -2.91
CA THR A 253 9.35 10.38 -2.88
C THR A 253 9.71 11.84 -2.65
N ALA A 254 10.55 12.13 -1.65
CA ALA A 254 11.01 13.50 -1.37
C ALA A 254 11.79 14.11 -2.55
N GLN A 255 12.73 13.35 -3.12
CA GLN A 255 13.50 13.80 -4.29
C GLN A 255 12.60 14.09 -5.49
N LEU A 256 11.60 13.24 -5.77
CA LEU A 256 10.66 13.45 -6.85
C LEU A 256 9.72 14.64 -6.62
N MET A 257 9.38 14.95 -5.36
CA MET A 257 8.58 16.12 -5.00
C MET A 257 9.34 17.44 -5.15
N GLU A 258 10.65 17.45 -4.85
CA GLU A 258 11.41 18.69 -4.68
C GLU A 258 12.39 18.97 -5.82
N GLU A 259 12.95 17.92 -6.43
CA GLU A 259 14.18 18.00 -7.23
C GLU A 259 14.07 17.27 -8.58
N VAL A 260 12.85 17.00 -9.06
CA VAL A 260 12.64 16.21 -10.30
C VAL A 260 13.43 16.72 -11.52
N ASP A 261 13.74 18.02 -11.59
CA ASP A 261 14.50 18.64 -12.68
C ASP A 261 16.02 18.60 -12.48
N SER A 262 16.51 18.40 -11.25
CA SER A 262 17.95 18.34 -10.92
C SER A 262 18.48 16.92 -10.77
N ILE A 263 17.62 15.90 -10.65
CA ILE A 263 18.05 14.50 -10.55
C ILE A 263 18.85 14.10 -11.79
N ASN A 264 20.07 13.59 -11.63
CA ASN A 264 20.87 13.02 -12.71
C ASN A 264 20.32 11.64 -13.10
N ALA A 265 20.29 11.34 -14.41
CA ALA A 265 19.66 10.13 -14.88
C ALA A 265 20.41 8.84 -14.56
N GLU A 266 21.72 8.85 -14.77
CA GLU A 266 22.60 7.73 -14.45
C GLU A 266 22.63 7.49 -12.94
N GLU A 267 22.71 8.57 -12.14
CA GLU A 267 22.70 8.46 -10.68
C GLU A 267 21.38 7.90 -10.16
N LEU A 268 20.23 8.28 -10.73
CA LEU A 268 18.93 7.74 -10.32
C LEU A 268 18.82 6.26 -10.66
N GLU A 269 19.23 5.88 -11.87
CA GLU A 269 19.19 4.48 -12.31
C GLU A 269 20.08 3.58 -11.44
N ASP A 270 21.31 4.02 -11.17
CA ASP A 270 22.22 3.34 -10.26
C ASP A 270 21.65 3.27 -8.84
N TRP A 271 21.12 4.39 -8.33
CA TRP A 271 20.51 4.49 -7.01
C TRP A 271 19.32 3.53 -6.86
N MET A 272 18.48 3.40 -7.88
CA MET A 272 17.33 2.50 -7.92
C MET A 272 17.79 1.04 -8.02
N SER A 273 18.75 0.75 -8.89
CA SER A 273 19.34 -0.58 -9.09
C SER A 273 19.97 -1.14 -7.81
N ILE A 274 20.76 -0.32 -7.08
CA ILE A 274 21.37 -0.69 -5.80
C ILE A 274 20.32 -1.01 -4.73
N ARG A 275 19.14 -0.40 -4.83
CA ARG A 275 18.05 -0.53 -3.84
C ARG A 275 16.99 -1.56 -4.22
N ASN A 276 17.29 -2.42 -5.19
CA ASN A 276 16.36 -3.42 -5.72
C ASN A 276 15.03 -2.82 -6.20
N PHE A 277 15.01 -1.54 -6.58
CA PHE A 277 13.98 -1.07 -7.47
C PHE A 277 14.19 -1.69 -8.85
N ARG A 278 13.16 -1.59 -9.68
CA ARG A 278 13.25 -2.02 -11.06
C ARG A 278 14.36 -1.27 -11.78
N LYS A 279 15.18 -2.03 -12.53
CA LYS A 279 16.24 -1.50 -13.39
C LYS A 279 15.63 -0.97 -14.69
N TYR A 280 16.08 0.20 -15.13
CA TYR A 280 15.58 0.87 -16.32
C TYR A 280 16.54 0.80 -17.49
#